data_AF-A0A6A7LK20-F1
#
_entry.id   AF-A0A6A7LK20-F1
#
_cell.length_a   1.000
_cell.length_b   1.000
_cell.length_c   1.000
_cell.angle_alpha   90.00
_cell.angle_beta   90.00
_cell.angle_gamma   90.00
#
_symmetry.space_group_name_H-M   'P 1'
#
loop_
_entity.id
_entity.type
_entity.pdbx_description
1 polymer ?
#
loop_
_entity_poly.entity_id
_entity_poly.type
_entity_poly.pdbx_seq_one_letter_code
_entity_poly.pdbx_strand_id
1 'polypeptide(L)'
;MTEFNAIPPESNNEPILIPGESGTNTLLGINARTYNPVTIDSQNRVQFMNPNSNYSVAGDEKYVNSGWFLPEGLEKQYPGTGNTFMATFEKPGTYDYLCILHPWMTGTIEVV
;
A
#
# COMPACT_ATOMS: atom_id res chain seq x y z
N MET A 1 -2.73 -23.34 19.45
CA MET A 1 -3.95 -22.52 19.51
C MET A 1 -3.56 -21.13 19.04
N THR A 2 -4.30 -20.54 18.10
CA THR A 2 -4.03 -19.18 17.61
C THR A 2 -4.70 -18.18 18.56
N GLU A 3 -4.00 -17.13 18.98
CA GLU A 3 -4.50 -16.07 19.85
C GLU A 3 -4.44 -14.72 19.12
N PHE A 4 -5.55 -13.98 19.14
CA PHE A 4 -5.62 -12.63 18.59
C PHE A 4 -5.37 -11.61 19.69
N ASN A 5 -4.36 -10.76 19.48
CA ASN A 5 -4.04 -9.66 20.39
C ASN A 5 -4.51 -8.33 19.80
N ALA A 6 -4.82 -7.37 20.66
CA ALA A 6 -5.11 -6.01 20.24
C ALA A 6 -3.89 -5.41 19.50
N ILE A 7 -4.16 -4.59 18.49
CA ILE A 7 -3.13 -3.84 17.77
C ILE A 7 -2.46 -2.89 18.79
N PRO A 8 -1.11 -2.86 18.88
CA PRO A 8 -0.42 -1.96 19.79
C PRO A 8 -0.80 -0.49 19.54
N PRO A 9 -0.82 0.38 20.57
CA PRO A 9 -0.99 1.82 20.37
C PRO A 9 0.01 2.36 19.33
N GLU A 10 -0.42 3.31 18.50
CA GLU A 10 0.39 3.94 17.44
C GLU A 10 0.88 3.01 16.31
N SER A 11 0.45 1.75 16.30
CA SER A 11 0.80 0.81 15.24
C SER A 11 0.17 1.20 13.90
N ASN A 12 0.96 1.20 12.84
CA ASN A 12 0.52 1.44 11.45
C ASN A 12 -0.25 0.23 10.82
N ASN A 13 -0.78 -0.68 11.65
CA ASN A 13 -1.43 -1.91 11.19
C ASN A 13 -2.91 -1.67 10.89
N GLU A 14 -3.33 -2.02 9.67
CA GLU A 14 -4.71 -1.94 9.22
C GLU A 14 -5.17 -3.33 8.76
N PRO A 15 -5.99 -4.08 9.51
CA PRO A 15 -6.53 -5.34 9.03
C PRO A 15 -7.60 -5.12 7.95
N ILE A 16 -7.78 -6.09 7.06
CA ILE A 16 -8.95 -6.11 6.16
C ILE A 16 -9.96 -7.16 6.63
N LEU A 17 -11.21 -6.73 6.67
CA LEU A 17 -12.37 -7.59 6.86
C LEU A 17 -13.08 -7.76 5.52
N ILE A 18 -13.15 -9.00 5.05
CA ILE A 18 -13.92 -9.36 3.86
C ILE A 18 -15.23 -9.98 4.34
N PRO A 19 -16.40 -9.43 3.94
CA PRO A 19 -17.69 -10.02 4.26
C PRO A 19 -17.74 -11.48 3.81
N GLY A 20 -18.10 -12.38 4.75
CA GLY A 20 -18.33 -13.78 4.49
C GLY A 20 -19.83 -14.10 4.39
N GLU A 21 -20.14 -15.39 4.28
CA GLU A 21 -21.51 -15.87 4.27
C GLU A 21 -22.08 -15.96 5.70
N SER A 22 -23.40 -15.93 5.83
CA SER A 22 -24.11 -16.16 7.09
C SER A 22 -23.67 -15.25 8.26
N GLY A 23 -23.30 -14.00 7.96
CA GLY A 23 -22.88 -13.02 8.97
C GLY A 23 -21.47 -13.24 9.51
N THR A 24 -20.67 -14.09 8.87
CA THR A 24 -19.24 -14.23 9.18
C THR A 24 -18.40 -13.22 8.40
N ASN A 25 -17.16 -12.97 8.84
CA ASN A 25 -16.17 -12.20 8.10
C ASN A 25 -14.87 -13.00 8.01
N THR A 26 -14.16 -12.85 6.89
CA THR A 26 -12.77 -13.31 6.77
C THR A 26 -11.82 -12.18 7.14
N LEU A 27 -10.93 -12.42 8.10
CA LEU A 27 -9.88 -11.49 8.48
C LEU A 27 -8.61 -11.79 7.68
N LEU A 28 -8.14 -10.82 6.90
CA LEU A 28 -6.80 -10.87 6.31
C LEU A 28 -5.80 -10.24 7.29
N GLY A 29 -5.00 -11.08 7.94
CA GLY A 29 -4.02 -10.66 8.95
C GLY A 29 -2.79 -9.92 8.41
N ILE A 30 -2.71 -9.72 7.09
CA ILE A 30 -1.69 -8.89 6.45
C ILE A 30 -2.20 -7.45 6.43
N ASN A 31 -1.33 -6.50 6.79
CA ASN A 31 -1.65 -5.08 6.81
C ASN A 31 -2.12 -4.59 5.42
N ALA A 32 -3.34 -4.03 5.35
CA ALA A 32 -3.99 -3.48 4.18
C ALA A 32 -3.07 -2.56 3.36
N ARG A 33 -2.23 -1.80 4.07
CA ARG A 33 -1.30 -0.81 3.50
C ARG A 33 -0.12 -1.43 2.75
N THR A 34 0.02 -2.76 2.79
CA THR A 34 1.07 -3.51 2.07
C THR A 34 0.66 -3.82 0.63
N TYR A 35 -0.61 -4.14 0.39
CA TYR A 35 -1.08 -4.61 -0.92
C TYR A 35 -2.05 -3.66 -1.61
N ASN A 36 -2.70 -2.74 -0.88
CA ASN A 36 -3.45 -1.66 -1.51
C ASN A 36 -2.54 -0.46 -1.80
N PRO A 37 -2.77 0.23 -2.94
CA PRO A 37 -2.21 1.55 -3.17
C PRO A 37 -2.65 2.52 -2.05
N VAL A 38 -1.70 3.19 -1.40
CA VAL A 38 -1.99 4.07 -0.25
C VAL A 38 -0.93 5.14 -0.06
N THR A 39 -1.34 6.30 0.44
CA THR A 39 -0.43 7.35 0.91
C THR A 39 -0.62 7.65 2.39
N ILE A 40 0.46 8.11 3.02
CA ILE A 40 0.44 8.73 4.34
C ILE A 40 1.09 10.11 4.20
N ASP A 41 0.34 11.16 4.49
CA ASP A 41 0.85 12.52 4.36
C ASP A 41 1.62 13.00 5.61
N SER A 42 2.15 14.22 5.54
CA SER A 42 2.86 14.88 6.63
C SER A 42 2.06 14.96 7.94
N GLN A 43 0.73 14.99 7.86
CA GLN A 43 -0.22 15.03 8.98
C GLN A 43 -0.66 13.64 9.46
N ASN A 44 -0.05 12.56 8.95
CA ASN A 44 -0.40 11.17 9.21
C ASN A 44 -1.81 10.78 8.72
N ARG A 45 -2.39 11.52 7.78
CA ARG A 45 -3.66 11.13 7.17
C ARG A 45 -3.39 10.04 6.14
N VAL A 46 -4.22 9.00 6.19
CA VAL A 46 -4.10 7.81 5.35
C VAL A 46 -5.12 7.93 4.23
N GLN A 47 -4.67 7.77 2.98
CA GLN A 47 -5.55 7.79 1.81
C GLN A 47 -5.28 6.60 0.91
N PHE A 48 -6.27 5.71 0.80
CA PHE A 48 -6.23 4.62 -0.17
C PHE A 48 -6.54 5.14 -1.57
N MET A 49 -5.87 4.56 -2.56
CA MET A 49 -6.08 4.86 -3.98
C MET A 49 -6.65 3.63 -4.69
N ASN A 50 -7.20 3.84 -5.89
CA ASN A 50 -7.63 2.73 -6.73
C ASN A 50 -6.41 1.95 -7.25
N PRO A 51 -6.52 0.64 -7.54
CA PRO A 51 -5.52 -0.06 -8.33
C PRO A 51 -5.25 0.66 -9.65
N ASN A 52 -4.01 0.59 -10.16
CA ASN A 52 -3.60 1.25 -11.39
C ASN A 52 -3.77 2.78 -11.39
N SER A 53 -3.65 3.39 -10.22
CA SER A 53 -3.75 4.85 -10.09
C SER A 53 -2.55 5.58 -10.70
N ASN A 54 -2.86 6.79 -11.15
CA ASN A 54 -1.88 7.82 -11.48
C ASN A 54 -1.82 8.79 -10.31
N TYR A 55 -0.66 8.89 -9.67
CA TYR A 55 -0.47 9.66 -8.46
C TYR A 55 0.58 10.76 -8.66
N SER A 56 0.27 11.97 -8.20
CA SER A 56 1.22 13.08 -8.10
C SER A 56 1.88 13.06 -6.73
N VAL A 57 3.19 12.83 -6.69
CA VAL A 57 4.00 12.94 -5.48
C VAL A 57 4.32 14.42 -5.25
N ALA A 58 3.54 15.05 -4.38
CA ALA A 58 3.63 16.50 -4.09
C ALA A 58 4.84 16.84 -3.20
N GLY A 59 5.47 15.83 -2.59
CA GLY A 59 6.64 15.97 -1.73
C GLY A 59 6.33 16.32 -0.28
N ASP A 60 5.07 16.20 0.15
CA ASP A 60 4.65 16.26 1.55
C ASP A 60 4.25 14.88 2.11
N GLU A 61 4.32 13.84 1.28
CA GLU A 61 4.06 12.46 1.67
C GLU A 61 5.19 11.89 2.53
N LYS A 62 4.83 11.22 3.62
CA LYS A 62 5.74 10.37 4.40
C LYS A 62 5.88 8.97 3.80
N TYR A 63 4.86 8.52 3.07
CA TYR A 63 4.79 7.18 2.51
C TYR A 63 3.89 7.18 1.29
N VAL A 64 4.35 6.56 0.20
CA VAL A 64 3.56 6.23 -0.99
C VAL A 64 3.81 4.77 -1.30
N ASN A 65 2.73 3.99 -1.35
CA ASN A 65 2.77 2.60 -1.79
C ASN A 65 1.89 2.44 -3.03
N SER A 66 2.43 1.73 -4.02
CA SER A 66 1.71 1.36 -5.23
C SER A 66 0.74 0.20 -5.03
N GLY A 67 0.83 -0.52 -3.91
CA GLY A 67 0.19 -1.83 -3.77
C GLY A 67 0.95 -2.91 -4.54
N TRP A 68 0.38 -4.11 -4.58
CA TRP A 68 1.00 -5.24 -5.25
C TRP A 68 0.72 -5.24 -6.75
N PHE A 69 1.78 -5.46 -7.53
CA PHE A 69 1.68 -5.71 -8.97
C PHE A 69 1.60 -7.21 -9.24
N LEU A 70 0.54 -7.61 -9.93
CA LEU A 70 0.38 -8.94 -10.49
C LEU A 70 0.51 -8.89 -12.02
N PRO A 71 0.86 -10.02 -12.65
CA PRO A 71 0.83 -10.14 -14.10
C PRO A 71 -0.53 -9.76 -14.70
N GLU A 72 -0.50 -9.36 -15.97
CA GLU A 72 -1.72 -9.00 -16.70
C GLU A 72 -2.78 -10.12 -16.62
N GLY A 73 -3.99 -9.77 -16.22
CA GLY A 73 -5.12 -10.69 -16.05
C GLY A 73 -5.24 -11.32 -14.66
N LEU A 74 -4.29 -11.07 -13.74
CA LEU A 74 -4.32 -11.57 -12.36
C LEU A 74 -4.59 -10.49 -11.31
N GLU A 75 -4.77 -9.23 -11.71
CA GLU A 75 -4.87 -8.04 -10.83
C GLU A 75 -6.10 -8.06 -9.92
N LYS A 76 -7.04 -8.97 -10.13
CA LYS A 76 -8.24 -9.12 -9.28
C LYS A 76 -8.15 -10.30 -8.32
N GLN A 77 -7.02 -11.02 -8.30
CA GLN A 77 -6.86 -12.21 -7.48
C GLN A 77 -6.81 -11.90 -5.98
N TYR A 78 -6.30 -10.72 -5.61
CA TYR A 78 -6.32 -10.24 -4.23
C TYR A 78 -6.92 -8.84 -4.15
N PRO A 79 -7.45 -8.41 -2.99
CA PRO A 79 -7.91 -7.05 -2.81
C PRO A 79 -6.78 -6.05 -3.10
N GLY A 80 -7.07 -4.95 -3.80
CA GLY A 80 -6.12 -3.86 -4.01
C GLY A 80 -5.00 -4.13 -5.02
N THR A 81 -4.88 -5.34 -5.59
CA THR A 81 -3.84 -5.61 -6.59
C THR A 81 -4.09 -4.86 -7.89
N GLY A 82 -3.01 -4.43 -8.53
CA GLY A 82 -2.99 -3.83 -9.86
C GLY A 82 -1.97 -4.53 -10.76
N ASN A 83 -1.77 -4.02 -11.96
CA ASN A 83 -0.66 -4.38 -12.85
C ASN A 83 0.22 -3.17 -13.21
N THR A 84 -0.25 -1.96 -12.90
CA THR A 84 0.47 -0.71 -13.14
C THR A 84 0.33 0.25 -11.96
N PHE A 85 1.20 1.25 -11.92
CA PHE A 85 1.10 2.44 -11.08
C PHE A 85 1.94 3.53 -11.72
N MET A 86 1.45 4.75 -11.77
CA MET A 86 2.20 5.88 -12.30
C MET A 86 2.43 6.89 -11.19
N ALA A 87 3.69 7.29 -11.00
CA ALA A 87 4.10 8.32 -10.06
C ALA A 87 4.71 9.51 -10.83
N THR A 88 4.14 10.69 -10.63
CA THR A 88 4.67 11.97 -11.15
C THR A 88 5.25 12.76 -9.98
N PHE A 89 6.56 13.03 -10.01
CA PHE A 89 7.23 13.77 -8.94
C PHE A 89 7.21 15.27 -9.26
N GLU A 90 6.56 16.08 -8.40
CA GLU A 90 6.34 17.49 -8.67
C GLU A 90 7.48 18.41 -8.20
N LYS A 91 8.41 17.87 -7.41
CA LYS A 91 9.52 18.63 -6.82
C LYS A 91 10.86 17.97 -7.13
N PRO A 92 11.93 18.76 -7.33
CA PRO A 92 13.28 18.23 -7.33
C PRO A 92 13.62 17.58 -5.99
N GLY A 93 14.39 16.51 -6.03
CA GLY A 93 14.76 15.76 -4.83
C GLY A 93 15.21 14.34 -5.12
N THR A 94 15.56 13.65 -4.04
CA THR A 94 15.97 12.25 -4.03
C THR A 94 14.87 11.43 -3.36
N TYR A 95 14.34 10.45 -4.07
CA TYR A 95 13.26 9.59 -3.59
C TYR A 95 13.72 8.13 -3.58
N ASP A 96 13.95 7.59 -2.38
CA ASP A 96 14.29 6.20 -2.20
C ASP A 96 13.04 5.31 -2.29
N TYR A 97 13.17 4.18 -2.97
CA TYR A 97 12.09 3.20 -3.09
C TYR A 97 12.61 1.79 -2.81
N LEU A 98 11.69 0.95 -2.34
CA LEU A 98 11.93 -0.47 -2.11
C LEU A 98 10.69 -1.28 -2.48
N CYS A 99 10.90 -2.55 -2.86
CA CYS A 99 9.81 -3.50 -2.98
C CYS A 99 9.54 -4.18 -1.63
N ILE A 100 8.34 -4.02 -1.06
CA ILE A 100 8.00 -4.57 0.27
C ILE A 100 8.05 -6.11 0.28
N LEU A 101 7.74 -6.76 -0.85
CA LEU A 101 7.80 -8.22 -0.99
C LEU A 101 9.23 -8.74 -1.16
N HIS A 102 10.11 -7.92 -1.72
CA HIS A 102 11.48 -8.27 -2.03
C HIS A 102 12.40 -7.17 -1.50
N PRO A 103 12.66 -7.09 -0.18
CA PRO A 103 13.30 -5.92 0.44
C PRO A 103 14.71 -5.57 -0.07
N TRP A 104 15.35 -6.49 -0.79
CA TRP A 104 16.62 -6.28 -1.48
C TRP A 104 16.49 -5.48 -2.79
N MET A 105 15.30 -5.43 -3.39
CA MET A 105 15.02 -4.59 -4.55
C MET A 105 14.80 -3.16 -4.09
N THR A 106 15.90 -2.40 -4.08
CA THR A 106 15.94 -1.00 -3.67
C THR A 106 16.45 -0.15 -4.83
N GLY A 107 16.12 1.13 -4.81
CA GLY A 107 16.68 2.09 -5.74
C GLY A 107 16.35 3.52 -5.33
N THR A 108 16.87 4.46 -6.12
CA THR A 108 16.73 5.88 -5.86
C THR A 108 16.31 6.58 -7.16
N ILE A 109 15.35 7.49 -7.06
CA ILE A 109 14.90 8.35 -8.14
C ILE A 109 15.43 9.75 -7.85
N GLU A 110 16.23 10.30 -8.77
CA GLU A 110 16.68 11.69 -8.72
C GLU A 110 15.84 12.54 -9.69
N VAL A 111 15.23 13.60 -9.16
CA VAL A 111 14.48 14.60 -9.91
C VAL A 111 15.25 15.91 -9.82
N VAL A 112 15.62 16.49 -10.98
CA VAL A 112 16.49 17.67 -11.11
C VAL A 112 15.77 18.86 -11.75
#